data_AF-A0AAD8S675-F1
#
_entry.id   AF-A0AAD8S675-F1
#
_cell.length_a   1.000
_cell.length_b   1.000
_cell.length_c   1.000
_cell.angle_alpha   90.00
_cell.angle_beta   90.00
_cell.angle_gamma   90.00
#
_symmetry.space_group_name_H-M   'P 1'
#
loop_
_entity.id
_entity.type
_entity.pdbx_description
1 polymer ?
#
loop_
_entity_poly.entity_id
_entity_poly.type
_entity_poly.pdbx_seq_one_letter_code
_entity_poly.pdbx_strand_id
1 'polypeptide(L)'
;MIRDLRLIAYFRQCLPRDFPVFSCDDLVQGFSAIDPFQLPLSKIQVIDLHCQVSGGAVYDFLTGTIVGLGSSTCLPLSTECSSPWCIGLGFIKAVDIPGNCIHLITPASHHLLENIDIIFRSCITVPTCLLQVSDEVADITERLRDL
;
A
#
# COMPACT_ATOMS: atom_id res chain seq x y z
N MET A 1 13.52 7.92 -12.43
CA MET A 1 14.68 7.03 -12.19
C MET A 1 15.14 7.01 -10.73
N ILE A 2 15.72 8.07 -10.14
CA ILE A 2 16.17 8.02 -8.72
C ILE A 2 14.99 7.77 -7.75
N ARG A 3 13.83 8.39 -8.01
CA ARG A 3 12.61 8.18 -7.22
C ARG A 3 12.20 6.70 -7.18
N ASP A 4 12.10 6.06 -8.34
CA ASP A 4 11.67 4.66 -8.44
C ASP A 4 12.66 3.74 -7.73
N LEU A 5 13.97 3.95 -7.91
CA LEU A 5 15.00 3.19 -7.21
C LEU A 5 14.87 3.31 -5.69
N ARG A 6 14.57 4.51 -5.17
CA ARG A 6 14.35 4.73 -3.73
C ARG A 6 13.08 4.05 -3.23
N LEU A 7 11.99 4.09 -4.00
CA LEU A 7 10.75 3.40 -3.64
C LEU A 7 10.94 1.88 -3.66
N ILE A 8 11.61 1.35 -4.68
CA ILE A 8 11.96 -0.07 -4.77
C ILE A 8 12.83 -0.48 -3.59
N ALA A 9 13.88 0.26 -3.27
CA ALA A 9 14.74 -0.03 -2.12
C ALA A 9 13.98 0.05 -0.78
N TYR A 10 13.00 0.95 -0.67
CA TYR A 10 12.12 1.04 0.49
C TYR A 10 11.26 -0.23 0.63
N PHE A 11 10.49 -0.58 -0.41
CA PHE A 11 9.61 -1.75 -0.37
C PHE A 11 10.36 -3.09 -0.38
N ARG A 12 11.58 -3.15 -0.91
CA ARG A 12 12.43 -4.35 -0.86
C ARG A 12 12.70 -4.84 0.57
N GLN A 13 12.58 -3.97 1.57
CA GLN A 13 12.67 -4.32 2.99
C GLN A 13 11.52 -5.21 3.47
N CYS A 14 10.42 -5.30 2.72
CA CYS A 14 9.33 -6.25 2.99
C CYS A 14 9.69 -7.69 2.59
N LEU A 15 10.74 -7.88 1.79
CA LEU A 15 11.24 -9.20 1.38
C LEU A 15 12.39 -9.64 2.29
N PRO A 16 12.64 -10.96 2.42
CA PRO A 16 13.81 -11.46 3.15
C PRO A 16 15.10 -10.78 2.70
N ARG A 17 16.01 -10.52 3.63
CA ARG A 17 17.27 -9.81 3.34
C ARG A 17 18.03 -10.47 2.19
N ASP A 18 18.11 -11.79 2.22
CA ASP A 18 18.85 -12.60 1.24
C ASP A 18 18.00 -13.03 0.03
N PHE A 19 16.81 -12.45 -0.15
CA PHE A 19 15.98 -12.73 -1.33
C PHE A 19 16.74 -12.34 -2.62
N PRO A 20 16.93 -13.27 -3.57
CA PRO A 20 17.68 -12.99 -4.78
C PRO A 20 16.91 -11.99 -5.66
N VAL A 21 17.55 -10.87 -6.01
CA VAL A 21 17.00 -9.89 -6.95
C VAL A 21 18.02 -9.66 -8.05
N PHE A 22 17.74 -10.22 -9.23
CA PHE A 22 18.55 -10.06 -10.42
C PHE A 22 17.79 -9.29 -11.52
N SER A 23 16.48 -9.16 -11.38
CA SER A 23 15.56 -8.54 -12.34
C SER A 23 14.37 -7.86 -11.65
N CYS A 24 13.56 -7.15 -12.44
CA CYS A 24 12.27 -6.63 -11.97
C CYS A 24 11.25 -7.75 -11.72
N ASP A 25 11.32 -8.85 -12.45
CA ASP A 25 10.38 -9.96 -12.32
C ASP A 25 10.55 -10.68 -10.97
N ASP A 26 11.79 -10.78 -10.47
CA ASP A 26 12.06 -11.31 -9.12
C ASP A 26 11.37 -10.46 -8.04
N LEU A 27 11.34 -9.14 -8.23
CA LEU A 27 10.63 -8.22 -7.32
C LEU A 27 9.12 -8.45 -7.40
N VAL A 28 8.55 -8.51 -8.61
CA VAL A 28 7.11 -8.76 -8.79
C VAL A 28 6.70 -10.07 -8.11
N GLN A 29 7.46 -11.15 -8.34
CA GLN A 29 7.22 -12.45 -7.71
C GLN A 29 7.34 -12.34 -6.18
N GLY A 30 8.40 -11.71 -5.68
CA GLY A 30 8.62 -11.51 -4.25
C GLY A 30 7.46 -10.77 -3.60
N PHE A 31 7.03 -9.64 -4.19
CA PHE A 31 5.91 -8.84 -3.66
C PHE A 31 4.58 -9.58 -3.71
N SER A 32 4.34 -10.37 -4.76
CA SER A 32 3.10 -11.15 -4.90
C SER A 32 2.95 -12.20 -3.80
N ALA A 33 4.08 -12.75 -3.32
CA ALA A 33 4.13 -13.74 -2.24
C ALA A 33 4.02 -13.13 -0.82
N ILE A 34 4.01 -11.80 -0.68
CA ILE A 34 3.84 -11.16 0.64
C ILE A 34 2.39 -11.33 1.12
N ASP A 35 2.25 -11.79 2.36
CA ASP A 35 0.99 -11.72 3.09
C ASP A 35 0.78 -10.29 3.61
N PRO A 36 -0.23 -9.56 3.11
CA PRO A 36 -0.44 -8.16 3.48
C PRO A 36 -1.02 -8.03 4.89
N PHE A 37 -0.57 -7.01 5.62
CA PHE A 37 -1.17 -6.65 6.91
C PHE A 37 -2.60 -6.14 6.70
N GLN A 38 -3.54 -6.60 7.53
CA GLN A 38 -4.94 -6.20 7.43
C GLN A 38 -5.24 -5.03 8.37
N LEU A 39 -5.56 -3.88 7.81
CA LEU A 39 -6.03 -2.71 8.56
C LEU A 39 -7.56 -2.67 8.57
N PRO A 40 -8.23 -2.54 9.72
CA PRO A 40 -9.69 -2.42 9.77
C PRO A 40 -10.18 -1.12 9.11
N LEU A 41 -11.01 -1.23 8.06
CA LEU A 41 -11.56 -0.09 7.32
C LEU A 41 -12.26 0.91 8.26
N SER A 42 -13.03 0.40 9.23
CA SER A 42 -13.76 1.20 10.22
C SER A 42 -12.89 2.08 11.12
N LYS A 43 -11.59 1.79 11.27
CA LYS A 43 -10.64 2.59 12.06
C LYS A 43 -9.90 3.61 11.20
N ILE A 44 -9.91 3.46 9.88
CA ILE A 44 -9.05 4.22 8.97
C ILE A 44 -9.77 5.45 8.42
N GLN A 45 -9.23 6.61 8.76
CA GLN A 45 -9.52 7.87 8.10
C GLN A 45 -8.62 8.02 6.87
N VAL A 46 -9.21 8.24 5.70
CA VAL A 46 -8.46 8.54 4.48
C VAL A 46 -8.45 10.05 4.27
N ILE A 47 -7.26 10.62 4.14
CA ILE A 47 -7.04 12.04 3.85
C ILE A 47 -6.41 12.13 2.46
N ASP A 48 -7.12 12.74 1.52
CA ASP A 48 -6.58 13.05 0.20
C ASP A 48 -5.79 14.37 0.28
N LEU A 49 -4.50 14.30 -0.03
CA LEU A 49 -3.59 15.45 0.07
C LEU A 49 -3.74 16.45 -1.09
N HIS A 50 -4.40 16.07 -2.17
CA HIS A 50 -4.39 16.82 -3.42
C HIS A 50 -5.79 17.28 -3.88
N CYS A 51 -6.86 16.62 -3.42
CA CYS A 51 -8.22 16.94 -3.79
C CYS A 51 -9.18 16.76 -2.62
N GLN A 52 -10.18 17.64 -2.47
CA GLN A 52 -11.33 17.36 -1.61
C GLN A 52 -12.26 16.39 -2.35
N VAL A 53 -12.16 15.10 -2.06
CA VAL A 53 -13.08 14.10 -2.63
C VAL A 53 -14.39 14.16 -1.84
N SER A 54 -15.47 14.62 -2.47
CA SER A 54 -16.80 14.58 -1.89
C SER A 54 -17.45 13.21 -2.13
N GLY A 55 -17.73 12.44 -1.07
CA GLY A 55 -18.63 11.28 -1.14
C GLY A 55 -18.00 9.90 -0.88
N GLY A 56 -18.84 8.86 -0.84
CA GLY A 56 -18.55 7.51 -0.36
C GLY A 56 -17.60 6.63 -1.19
N ALA A 57 -16.97 7.17 -2.24
CA ALA A 57 -16.04 6.46 -3.14
C ALA A 57 -14.56 6.63 -2.74
N VAL A 58 -14.28 7.04 -1.49
CA VAL A 58 -12.92 7.39 -1.04
C VAL A 58 -11.95 6.20 -1.16
N TYR A 59 -12.45 4.98 -0.98
CA TYR A 59 -11.65 3.77 -1.02
C TYR A 59 -11.45 3.17 -2.42
N ASP A 60 -12.31 3.53 -3.39
CA ASP A 60 -12.32 2.97 -4.74
C ASP A 60 -11.01 3.21 -5.49
N PHE A 61 -10.27 4.26 -5.10
CA PHE A 61 -9.02 4.67 -5.74
C PHE A 61 -7.77 4.36 -4.91
N LEU A 62 -7.88 3.56 -3.85
CA LEU A 62 -6.74 3.20 -3.01
C LEU A 62 -6.02 1.94 -3.51
N THR A 63 -6.75 0.97 -4.05
CA THR A 63 -6.15 -0.27 -4.56
C THR A 63 -5.07 0.03 -5.60
N GLY A 64 -3.90 -0.59 -5.42
CA GLY A 64 -2.75 -0.42 -6.30
C GLY A 64 -2.00 0.89 -6.14
N THR A 65 -2.22 1.64 -5.05
CA THR A 65 -1.55 2.93 -4.81
C THR A 65 -0.53 2.87 -3.68
N ILE A 66 0.45 3.79 -3.73
CA ILE A 66 1.33 4.09 -2.59
C ILE A 66 0.68 5.20 -1.77
N VAL A 67 0.60 4.99 -0.46
CA VAL A 67 0.01 5.92 0.51
C VAL A 67 0.99 6.26 1.62
N GLY A 68 0.77 7.41 2.26
CA GLY A 68 1.40 7.71 3.55
C GLY A 68 0.59 7.08 4.69
N LEU A 69 1.28 6.63 5.73
CA LEU A 69 0.68 6.03 6.92
C LEU A 69 0.82 6.96 8.11
N GLY A 70 -0.26 7.16 8.89
CA GLY A 70 -0.25 8.03 10.06
C GLY A 70 -1.02 7.48 11.25
N SER A 71 -0.74 8.07 12.40
CA SER A 71 -1.49 7.86 13.64
C SER A 71 -1.93 9.21 14.23
N SER A 72 -3.21 9.34 14.58
CA SER A 72 -3.75 10.53 15.24
C SER A 72 -3.22 10.71 16.67
N THR A 73 -2.71 9.63 17.28
CA THR A 73 -2.16 9.63 18.63
C THR A 73 -0.72 10.13 18.71
N CYS A 74 -0.03 10.24 17.56
CA CYS A 74 1.27 10.88 17.48
C CYS A 74 1.11 12.41 17.51
N LEU A 75 1.23 13.00 18.72
CA LEU A 75 1.09 14.44 18.91
C LEU A 75 2.16 15.23 18.13
N PRO A 76 1.81 16.31 17.41
CA PRO A 76 2.79 17.17 16.77
C PRO A 76 3.70 17.82 17.82
N LEU A 77 5.02 17.69 17.64
CA LEU A 77 6.04 18.37 18.47
C LEU A 77 6.06 19.89 18.29
N SER A 78 5.37 20.41 17.26
CA SER A 78 5.25 21.85 17.01
C SER A 78 3.91 22.19 16.36
N THR A 79 3.32 23.30 16.80
CA THR A 79 2.08 23.90 16.25
C THR A 79 2.25 24.52 14.87
N GLU A 80 3.48 24.51 14.34
CA GLU A 80 3.85 25.16 13.07
C GLU A 80 3.76 24.22 11.85
N CYS A 81 3.62 22.91 12.05
CA CYS A 81 3.52 21.93 10.98
C CYS A 81 2.32 21.00 11.21
N SER A 82 1.19 21.32 10.58
CA SER A 82 -0.09 20.62 10.71
C SER A 82 -0.12 19.20 10.11
N SER A 83 1.04 18.59 9.83
CA SER A 83 1.10 17.25 9.26
C SER A 83 1.11 16.20 10.37
N PRO A 84 0.12 15.31 10.44
CA PRO A 84 0.19 14.09 11.27
C PRO A 84 1.49 13.32 11.00
N TRP A 85 2.07 12.71 12.03
CA TRP A 85 3.35 12.00 11.91
C TRP A 85 3.21 10.87 10.88
N CYS A 86 3.96 10.99 9.79
CA CYS A 86 4.04 9.96 8.77
C CYS A 86 4.96 8.84 9.29
N ILE A 87 4.36 7.71 9.65
CA ILE A 87 5.05 6.49 10.12
C ILE A 87 5.88 5.88 8.98
N GLY A 88 5.43 6.04 7.75
CA GLY A 88 6.09 5.51 6.57
C GLY A 88 5.17 5.49 5.35
N LEU A 89 5.60 4.75 4.34
CA LEU A 89 4.81 4.50 3.15
C LEU A 89 4.25 3.08 3.18
N GLY A 90 3.12 2.90 2.52
CA GLY A 90 2.53 1.59 2.31
C GLY A 90 1.97 1.45 0.90
N PHE A 91 1.90 0.22 0.42
CA PHE A 91 1.28 -0.16 -0.84
C PHE A 91 -0.04 -0.87 -0.53
N ILE A 92 -1.14 -0.36 -1.07
CA ILE A 92 -2.46 -0.93 -0.86
C ILE A 92 -2.68 -2.01 -1.91
N LYS A 93 -2.57 -3.28 -1.51
CA LYS A 93 -2.77 -4.43 -2.40
C LYS A 93 -4.23 -4.56 -2.81
N ALA A 94 -5.14 -4.43 -1.86
CA ALA A 94 -6.58 -4.53 -2.07
C ALA A 94 -7.36 -3.82 -0.97
N VAL A 95 -8.60 -3.44 -1.28
CA VAL A 95 -9.60 -3.01 -0.31
C VAL A 95 -10.74 -4.01 -0.33
N ASP A 96 -11.00 -4.66 0.80
CA ASP A 96 -12.11 -5.59 0.98
C ASP A 96 -13.20 -4.92 1.81
N ILE A 97 -14.17 -4.31 1.12
CA ILE A 97 -15.31 -3.63 1.76
C ILE A 97 -16.20 -4.63 2.53
N PRO A 98 -16.61 -5.78 1.95
CA PRO A 98 -17.34 -6.82 2.70
C PRO A 98 -16.59 -7.32 3.94
N GLY A 99 -15.27 -7.53 3.85
CA GLY A 99 -14.42 -7.96 4.96
C GLY A 99 -14.02 -6.84 5.93
N ASN A 100 -14.41 -5.59 5.64
CA ASN A 100 -14.07 -4.40 6.43
C ASN A 100 -12.55 -4.26 6.65
N CYS A 101 -11.72 -4.54 5.64
CA CYS A 101 -10.27 -4.42 5.77
C CYS A 101 -9.55 -3.86 4.52
N ILE A 102 -8.37 -3.29 4.76
CA ILE A 102 -7.42 -2.83 3.75
C ILE A 102 -6.19 -3.73 3.84
N HIS A 103 -5.78 -4.30 2.72
CA HIS A 103 -4.58 -5.13 2.61
C HIS A 103 -3.36 -4.27 2.31
N LEU A 104 -2.49 -4.10 3.31
CA LEU A 104 -1.34 -3.21 3.28
C LEU A 104 -0.02 -3.97 3.23
N ILE A 105 0.85 -3.59 2.29
CA ILE A 105 2.26 -4.00 2.26
C ILE A 105 3.12 -2.80 2.66
N THR A 106 3.95 -2.96 3.70
CA THR A 106 4.85 -1.90 4.17
C THR A 106 6.01 -2.50 4.96
N PRO A 107 7.21 -1.88 4.92
CA PRO A 107 8.32 -2.31 5.76
C PRO A 107 8.19 -1.82 7.22
N ALA A 108 7.16 -1.02 7.55
CA ALA A 108 6.90 -0.63 8.93
C ALA A 108 6.57 -1.86 9.79
N SER A 109 7.11 -1.88 11.02
CA SER A 109 6.93 -3.03 11.93
C SER A 109 5.50 -3.14 12.45
N HIS A 110 5.07 -4.35 12.79
CA HIS A 110 3.71 -4.62 13.28
C HIS A 110 3.29 -3.72 14.46
N HIS A 111 4.19 -3.45 15.41
CA HIS A 111 3.93 -2.55 16.54
C HIS A 111 3.56 -1.13 16.10
N LEU A 112 4.13 -0.63 15.00
CA LEU A 112 3.75 0.67 14.44
C LEU A 112 2.39 0.59 13.73
N LEU A 113 2.10 -0.53 13.06
CA LEU A 113 0.85 -0.73 12.31
C LEU A 113 -0.39 -0.80 13.20
N GLU A 114 -0.26 -1.32 14.42
CA GLU A 114 -1.37 -1.38 15.40
C GLU A 114 -1.98 0.00 15.70
N ASN A 115 -1.17 1.05 15.60
CA ASN A 115 -1.56 2.42 15.94
C ASN A 115 -1.98 3.25 14.72
N ILE A 116 -1.94 2.70 13.51
CA ILE A 116 -2.37 3.40 12.30
C ILE A 116 -3.88 3.56 12.33
N ASP A 117 -4.32 4.80 12.10
CA ASP A 117 -5.71 5.20 11.93
C ASP A 117 -5.89 6.23 10.80
N ILE A 118 -4.80 6.67 10.15
CA ILE A 118 -4.86 7.59 9.02
C ILE A 118 -4.08 7.05 7.82
N ILE A 119 -4.69 7.14 6.65
CA ILE A 119 -4.06 6.92 5.35
C ILE A 119 -4.04 8.25 4.58
N PHE A 120 -2.86 8.69 4.16
CA PHE A 120 -2.70 9.82 3.24
C PHE A 120 -2.67 9.29 1.81
N ARG A 121 -3.75 9.53 1.07
CA ARG A 121 -3.74 9.24 -0.37
C ARG A 121 -2.74 10.19 -1.03
N SER A 122 -1.80 9.60 -1.76
CA SER A 122 -0.74 10.34 -2.45
C SER A 122 -0.91 10.25 -3.96
N CYS A 123 -0.25 11.16 -4.69
CA CYS A 123 -0.06 11.05 -6.14
C CYS A 123 1.27 10.36 -6.52
N ILE A 124 1.86 9.56 -5.62
CA ILE A 124 3.11 8.85 -5.90
C ILE A 124 2.82 7.74 -6.91
N THR A 125 3.38 7.88 -8.11
CA THR A 125 3.33 6.84 -9.13
C THR A 125 4.03 5.57 -8.65
N VAL A 126 3.34 4.43 -8.74
CA VAL A 126 3.87 3.14 -8.34
C VAL A 126 4.90 2.65 -9.38
N PRO A 127 6.14 2.30 -8.97
CA PRO A 127 7.08 1.64 -9.85
C PRO A 127 6.48 0.34 -10.40
N THR A 128 6.66 0.07 -11.69
CA THR A 128 6.02 -1.07 -12.38
C THR A 128 6.37 -2.43 -11.76
N CYS A 129 7.58 -2.59 -11.24
CA CYS A 129 8.01 -3.82 -10.53
C CYS A 129 7.33 -4.04 -9.17
N LEU A 130 6.56 -3.06 -8.65
CA LEU A 130 5.69 -3.24 -7.48
C LEU A 130 4.25 -3.54 -7.87
N LEU A 131 3.88 -3.33 -9.14
CA LEU A 131 2.55 -3.67 -9.63
C LEU A 131 2.46 -5.20 -9.67
N GLN A 132 1.64 -5.75 -8.79
CA GLN A 132 1.26 -7.15 -8.86
C GLN A 132 0.33 -7.30 -10.06
N VAL A 133 0.68 -8.18 -10.99
CA VAL A 133 -0.22 -8.53 -12.09
C VAL A 133 -1.37 -9.30 -11.46
N SER A 134 -2.60 -8.80 -11.60
CA SER A 134 -3.78 -9.57 -11.22
C SER A 134 -3.85 -10.81 -12.11
N ASP A 135 -3.82 -12.01 -11.52
CA ASP A 135 -3.99 -13.29 -12.21
C ASP A 135 -5.40 -13.49 -12.81
N GLU A 136 -6.25 -12.46 -12.86
CA GLU A 136 -7.53 -12.50 -13.56
C GLU A 136 -7.40 -12.93 -15.03
N VAL A 137 -6.24 -12.70 -15.65
CA VAL A 137 -5.98 -13.16 -17.03
C VAL A 137 -5.79 -14.68 -17.09
N ALA A 138 -5.26 -15.32 -16.04
CA ALA A 138 -5.09 -16.76 -15.96
C ALA A 138 -6.42 -17.49 -15.78
N ASP A 139 -7.34 -16.94 -14.97
CA ASP A 139 -8.68 -17.51 -14.76
C ASP A 139 -9.53 -17.48 -16.04
N ILE A 140 -9.44 -16.41 -16.85
CA ILE A 140 -10.14 -16.32 -18.14
C ILE A 140 -9.58 -17.35 -19.14
N THR A 141 -8.27 -17.59 -19.13
CA THR A 141 -7.64 -18.55 -20.06
C THR A 141 -7.88 -20.01 -19.66
N GLU A 142 -8.06 -20.32 -18.38
CA GLU A 142 -8.56 -21.63 -17.95
C GLU A 142 -10.04 -21.83 -18.34
N ARG A 143 -10.91 -20.85 -18.07
CA ARG A 143 -12.34 -20.95 -18.37
C ARG A 143 -12.68 -21.05 -19.85
N LEU A 144 -11.78 -20.60 -20.73
CA LEU A 144 -11.91 -20.73 -22.19
C LEU A 144 -11.35 -22.05 -22.74
N ARG A 145 -10.58 -22.82 -21.97
CA ARG A 145 -10.12 -24.16 -22.38
C ARG A 145 -11.15 -25.26 -22.14
N ASP A 146 -12.13 -25.00 -21.27
CA ASP A 146 -13.21 -25.92 -20.92
C ASP A 146 -14.51 -25.70 -21.75
N LEU A 147 -14.44 -24.90 -22.83
CA LEU A 147 -15.50 -24.67 -23.81
C LEU A 147 -15.11 -25.24 -25.19
#